data_AF-W0ED86-F1
#
_entry.id   AF-W0ED86-F1
#
_cell.length_a   1.000
_cell.length_b   1.000
_cell.length_c   1.000
_cell.angle_alpha   90.00
_cell.angle_beta   90.00
_cell.angle_gamma   90.00
#
_symmetry.space_group_name_H-M   'P 1'
#
loop_
_entity.id
_entity.type
_entity.pdbx_description
1 polymer ?
#
loop_
_entity_poly.entity_id
_entity_poly.type
_entity_poly.pdbx_seq_one_letter_code
_entity_poly.pdbx_strand_id
1 'polypeptide(L)'
;MKKVKQLVLAFAFTALAGVVLAGCGAQQSTVTTEQPKEVANVEKATYVGTETCKVCHAEQASAVANTGHGHAFIPLSDFPTSQPLGEITIYDSSNTEKAVSTKLDLSKAKVYGVMMNEYVVADVPKDAGFKNPTYRVAKLKKDGDKYSVVAAGETDMDKDGKKDWTASNFTCGACHAPGIETNPEDAGISCESCHGAGSIHVSAEDKKGTMNVSDKSCIACHQLEPAKDAQGNYTTQNHYGTRDYFASAHADANMGCLTCHTTHNANTNGQLLKKDNPAEICNSCHAGKKYDPAQLMWKNPTDAHGHITADHSFGAMKLEDLGDDPATPAIEIKNQKFTDLIKQNFPNQK
;
A
#
# COMPACT_ATOMS: atom_id res chain seq x y z
N MET A 1 11.61 90.56 17.90
CA MET A 1 11.24 89.12 17.98
C MET A 1 9.99 88.85 17.14
N LYS A 2 10.14 88.58 15.84
CA LYS A 2 9.05 88.05 14.97
C LYS A 2 9.50 87.67 13.55
N LYS A 3 10.73 88.03 13.12
CA LYS A 3 11.25 87.73 11.77
C LYS A 3 12.22 86.55 11.65
N VAL A 4 12.53 85.84 12.74
CA VAL A 4 13.48 84.69 12.70
C VAL A 4 12.76 83.33 12.74
N LYS A 5 11.45 83.29 13.01
CA LYS A 5 10.68 82.03 13.08
C LYS A 5 10.01 81.58 11.78
N GLN A 6 10.10 82.35 10.69
CA GLN A 6 9.45 81.99 9.41
C GLN A 6 10.41 81.44 8.34
N LEU A 7 11.72 81.44 8.57
CA LEU A 7 12.68 80.84 7.62
C LEU A 7 12.99 79.36 7.88
N VAL A 8 12.54 78.79 9.02
CA VAL A 8 12.78 77.38 9.34
C VAL A 8 11.64 76.46 8.86
N LEU A 9 10.47 77.01 8.52
CA LEU A 9 9.34 76.20 8.02
C LEU A 9 9.32 75.97 6.50
N ALA A 10 10.14 76.68 5.71
CA ALA A 10 10.17 76.53 4.26
C ALA A 10 11.24 75.56 3.74
N PHE A 11 12.12 75.06 4.61
CA PHE A 11 13.15 74.06 4.25
C PHE A 11 12.87 72.64 4.74
N ALA A 12 11.71 72.42 5.38
CA ALA A 12 11.30 71.10 5.86
C ALA A 12 10.34 70.35 4.90
N PHE A 13 9.94 70.96 3.78
CA PHE A 13 9.02 70.34 2.81
C PHE A 13 9.63 70.02 1.44
N THR A 14 10.90 70.35 1.22
CA THR A 14 11.66 70.01 0.00
C THR A 14 12.87 69.12 0.28
N ALA A 15 12.77 68.28 1.32
CA ALA A 15 13.68 67.16 1.56
C ALA A 15 12.91 65.84 1.79
N LEU A 16 11.66 65.76 1.30
CA LEU A 16 10.81 64.57 1.34
C LEU A 16 10.35 64.11 -0.06
N ALA A 17 11.10 64.48 -1.11
CA ALA A 17 10.82 64.09 -2.50
C ALA A 17 12.09 63.68 -3.27
N GLY A 18 13.14 63.25 -2.57
CA GLY A 18 14.45 62.95 -3.17
C GLY A 18 15.13 61.67 -2.69
N VAL A 19 14.42 60.79 -1.97
CA VAL A 19 14.94 59.47 -1.56
C VAL A 19 13.82 58.42 -1.70
N VAL A 20 13.37 58.17 -2.93
CA VAL A 20 12.47 57.04 -3.27
C VAL A 20 12.98 56.26 -4.49
N LEU A 21 14.30 56.28 -4.76
CA LEU A 21 14.87 55.53 -5.90
C LEU A 21 16.15 54.72 -5.58
N ALA A 22 16.39 54.38 -4.31
CA ALA A 22 17.47 53.44 -3.97
C ALA A 22 17.11 52.64 -2.72
N GLY A 23 16.12 51.75 -2.85
CA GLY A 23 15.58 51.01 -1.70
C GLY A 23 14.79 49.76 -2.07
N CYS A 24 15.12 49.09 -3.18
CA CYS A 24 14.77 47.69 -3.43
C CYS A 24 16.06 46.94 -3.75
N GLY A 25 16.95 46.86 -2.76
CA GLY A 25 17.94 45.79 -2.73
C GLY A 25 17.18 44.50 -2.41
N ALA A 26 16.61 43.87 -3.44
CA ALA A 26 16.32 42.47 -3.38
C ALA A 26 17.67 41.80 -3.15
N GLN A 27 17.92 41.40 -1.90
CA GLN A 27 18.94 40.42 -1.60
C GLN A 27 18.42 39.13 -2.22
N GLN A 28 18.62 38.98 -3.53
CA GLN A 28 18.62 37.70 -4.19
C GLN A 28 19.71 36.92 -3.47
N SER A 29 19.29 36.13 -2.48
CA SER A 29 19.99 34.89 -2.19
C SER A 29 20.07 34.18 -3.53
N THR A 30 21.21 34.31 -4.20
CA THR A 30 21.61 33.37 -5.22
C THR A 30 21.76 32.05 -4.48
N VAL A 31 20.65 31.34 -4.34
CA VAL A 31 20.70 29.90 -4.32
C VAL A 31 21.40 29.58 -5.62
N THR A 32 22.69 29.26 -5.54
CA THR A 32 23.34 28.53 -6.59
C THR A 32 22.55 27.23 -6.67
N THR A 33 21.51 27.22 -7.50
CA THR A 33 21.02 25.99 -8.09
C THR A 33 22.19 25.51 -8.91
N GLU A 34 23.04 24.72 -8.27
CA GLU A 34 23.90 23.79 -8.97
C GLU A 34 22.94 23.04 -9.89
N GLN A 35 23.01 23.35 -11.19
CA GLN A 35 22.34 22.54 -12.20
C GLN A 35 22.69 21.10 -11.86
N PRO A 36 21.70 20.19 -11.72
CA PRO A 36 22.00 18.78 -11.66
C PRO A 36 22.92 18.51 -12.85
N LYS A 37 24.16 18.08 -12.58
CA LYS A 37 25.03 17.58 -13.63
C LYS A 37 24.17 16.58 -14.38
N GLU A 38 23.95 16.86 -15.66
CA GLU A 38 23.27 15.94 -16.55
C GLU A 38 24.09 14.65 -16.51
N VAL A 39 23.58 13.67 -15.75
CA VAL A 39 24.23 12.38 -15.60
C VAL A 39 24.01 11.69 -16.94
N ALA A 40 25.01 11.80 -17.80
CA ALA A 40 25.05 11.11 -19.07
C ALA A 40 24.82 9.61 -18.81
N ASN A 41 23.72 9.10 -19.36
CA ASN A 41 23.33 7.70 -19.35
C ASN A 41 23.11 7.12 -17.93
N VAL A 42 21.99 7.48 -17.30
CA VAL A 42 21.49 6.71 -16.15
C VAL A 42 21.13 5.33 -16.67
N GLU A 43 21.98 4.33 -16.42
CA GLU A 43 21.59 2.93 -16.59
C GLU A 43 20.24 2.73 -15.89
N LYS A 44 19.30 2.07 -16.58
CA LYS A 44 17.98 1.81 -16.03
C LYS A 44 18.17 1.04 -14.71
N ALA A 45 17.71 1.62 -13.59
CA ALA A 45 17.81 1.00 -12.29
C ALA A 45 17.20 -0.42 -12.32
N THR A 46 17.95 -1.39 -11.85
CA THR A 46 17.57 -2.79 -11.65
C THR A 46 17.34 -3.11 -10.17
N TYR A 47 16.51 -4.11 -9.93
CA TYR A 47 16.24 -4.68 -8.61
C TYR A 47 17.43 -5.52 -8.15
N VAL A 48 17.81 -5.39 -6.88
CA VAL A 48 18.97 -6.06 -6.27
C VAL A 48 18.60 -7.02 -5.13
N GLY A 49 17.34 -7.01 -4.69
CA GLY A 49 16.80 -7.89 -3.65
C GLY A 49 17.19 -7.50 -2.23
N THR A 50 16.35 -7.94 -1.29
CA THR A 50 16.44 -7.62 0.15
C THR A 50 17.77 -8.07 0.78
N GLU A 51 18.35 -9.20 0.35
CA GLU A 51 19.63 -9.66 0.90
C GLU A 51 20.78 -8.67 0.59
N THR A 52 20.74 -7.97 -0.55
CA THR A 52 21.70 -6.91 -0.85
C THR A 52 21.54 -5.73 0.12
N CYS A 53 20.31 -5.34 0.42
CA CYS A 53 20.00 -4.25 1.34
C CYS A 53 20.47 -4.57 2.76
N LYS A 54 20.25 -5.80 3.22
CA LYS A 54 20.57 -6.31 4.56
C LYS A 54 22.06 -6.25 4.91
N VAL A 55 22.96 -6.28 3.93
CA VAL A 55 24.42 -6.11 4.15
C VAL A 55 24.73 -4.80 4.87
N CYS A 56 23.99 -3.72 4.57
CA CYS A 56 24.15 -2.41 5.21
C CYS A 56 23.01 -2.06 6.18
N HIS A 57 21.82 -2.60 5.98
CA HIS A 57 20.58 -2.27 6.70
C HIS A 57 20.01 -3.47 7.47
N ALA A 58 20.86 -4.19 8.21
CA ALA A 58 20.49 -5.40 8.92
C ALA A 58 19.36 -5.19 9.96
N GLU A 59 19.38 -4.06 10.67
CA GLU A 59 18.34 -3.73 11.65
C GLU A 59 16.99 -3.49 10.98
N GLN A 60 16.94 -2.71 9.89
CA GLN A 60 15.70 -2.45 9.16
C GLN A 60 15.16 -3.72 8.50
N ALA A 61 16.03 -4.55 7.91
CA ALA A 61 15.63 -5.83 7.33
C ALA A 61 15.00 -6.75 8.40
N SER A 62 15.63 -6.85 9.57
CA SER A 62 15.10 -7.63 10.69
C SER A 62 13.78 -7.07 11.20
N ALA A 63 13.63 -5.75 11.26
CA ALA A 63 12.39 -5.12 11.70
C ALA A 63 11.24 -5.35 10.71
N VAL A 64 11.48 -5.16 9.40
CA VAL A 64 10.47 -5.34 8.34
C VAL A 64 9.97 -6.79 8.30
N ALA A 65 10.86 -7.77 8.46
CA ALA A 65 10.49 -9.18 8.51
C ALA A 65 9.45 -9.50 9.60
N ASN A 66 9.41 -8.70 10.67
CA ASN A 66 8.45 -8.86 11.77
C ASN A 66 7.13 -8.07 11.58
N THR A 67 6.95 -7.40 10.45
CA THR A 67 5.75 -6.59 10.16
C THR A 67 4.71 -7.39 9.39
N GLY A 68 3.48 -6.87 9.29
CA GLY A 68 2.46 -7.45 8.40
C GLY A 68 2.91 -7.50 6.93
N HIS A 69 3.73 -6.55 6.46
CA HIS A 69 4.29 -6.59 5.10
C HIS A 69 5.27 -7.74 4.92
N GLY A 70 6.16 -7.95 5.90
CA GLY A 70 7.12 -9.06 5.87
C GLY A 70 6.45 -10.45 5.89
N HIS A 71 5.25 -10.55 6.49
CA HIS A 71 4.47 -11.78 6.54
C HIS A 71 3.39 -11.89 5.44
N ALA A 72 3.25 -10.88 4.58
CA ALA A 72 2.21 -10.89 3.54
C ALA A 72 2.45 -12.01 2.51
N PHE A 73 3.72 -12.35 2.29
CA PHE A 73 4.12 -13.41 1.39
C PHE A 73 5.51 -13.92 1.77
N ILE A 74 5.59 -15.16 2.24
CA ILE A 74 6.84 -15.75 2.72
C ILE A 74 7.14 -17.09 2.02
N PRO A 75 8.40 -17.52 1.95
CA PRO A 75 8.78 -18.76 1.28
C PRO A 75 8.07 -19.99 1.85
N LEU A 76 7.72 -20.96 1.00
CA LEU A 76 7.11 -22.22 1.46
C LEU A 76 8.04 -23.01 2.39
N SER A 77 9.36 -22.83 2.27
CA SER A 77 10.37 -23.45 3.13
C SER A 77 10.23 -23.09 4.61
N ASP A 78 9.60 -21.95 4.91
CA ASP A 78 9.42 -21.46 6.28
C ASP A 78 8.27 -22.18 6.99
N PHE A 79 7.52 -23.01 6.26
CA PHE A 79 6.42 -23.82 6.78
C PHE A 79 6.82 -25.29 6.80
N PRO A 80 7.28 -25.82 7.95
CA PRO A 80 7.68 -27.23 8.05
C PRO A 80 6.46 -28.12 7.80
N THR A 81 6.49 -28.89 6.72
CA THR A 81 5.34 -29.72 6.33
C THR A 81 5.29 -31.05 7.09
N SER A 82 4.08 -31.55 7.35
CA SER A 82 3.83 -32.85 7.98
C SER A 82 4.21 -34.01 7.05
N GLN A 83 4.10 -33.80 5.74
CA GLN A 83 4.42 -34.75 4.68
C GLN A 83 5.31 -34.07 3.63
N PRO A 84 6.14 -34.85 2.89
CA PRO A 84 6.89 -34.31 1.77
C PRO A 84 5.96 -33.66 0.74
N LEU A 85 6.42 -32.56 0.13
CA LEU A 85 5.74 -32.00 -1.04
C LEU A 85 5.72 -33.04 -2.15
N GLY A 86 4.57 -33.19 -2.81
CA GLY A 86 4.36 -34.22 -3.82
C GLY A 86 3.45 -33.77 -4.95
N GLU A 87 3.03 -34.73 -5.76
CA GLU A 87 2.12 -34.54 -6.88
C GLU A 87 0.68 -34.32 -6.39
N ILE A 88 0.06 -33.24 -6.85
CA ILE A 88 -1.35 -32.92 -6.68
C ILE A 88 -2.02 -32.83 -8.05
N THR A 89 -3.28 -33.25 -8.15
CA THR A 89 -4.10 -32.97 -9.35
C THR A 89 -4.90 -31.72 -9.09
N ILE A 90 -4.76 -30.70 -9.93
CA ILE A 90 -5.46 -29.42 -9.80
C ILE A 90 -6.34 -29.15 -11.02
N TYR A 91 -7.48 -28.52 -10.78
CA TYR A 91 -8.42 -28.06 -11.80
C TYR A 91 -8.46 -26.52 -11.84
N ASP A 92 -8.49 -25.93 -13.03
CA ASP A 92 -8.61 -24.47 -13.19
C ASP A 92 -10.03 -24.01 -12.80
N SER A 93 -10.17 -23.33 -11.67
CA SER A 93 -11.47 -22.87 -11.18
C SER A 93 -12.16 -21.88 -12.12
N SER A 94 -11.43 -21.26 -13.05
CA SER A 94 -11.99 -20.31 -14.02
C SER A 94 -12.59 -20.99 -15.26
N ASN A 95 -12.39 -22.30 -15.46
CA ASN A 95 -12.91 -23.04 -16.61
C ASN A 95 -14.16 -23.84 -16.24
N THR A 96 -15.29 -23.15 -16.07
CA THR A 96 -16.57 -23.74 -15.65
C THR A 96 -17.34 -24.45 -16.78
N GLU A 97 -17.04 -24.13 -18.04
CA GLU A 97 -17.70 -24.76 -19.20
C GLU A 97 -17.14 -26.16 -19.52
N LYS A 98 -15.82 -26.32 -19.37
CA LYS A 98 -15.11 -27.58 -19.59
C LYS A 98 -13.97 -27.68 -18.57
N ALA A 99 -13.99 -28.73 -17.76
CA ALA A 99 -12.93 -29.02 -16.81
C ALA A 99 -11.57 -29.12 -17.52
N VAL A 100 -10.60 -28.37 -16.99
CA VAL A 100 -9.19 -28.43 -17.39
C VAL A 100 -8.40 -28.75 -16.14
N SER A 101 -7.65 -29.84 -16.17
CA SER A 101 -6.86 -30.31 -15.04
C SER A 101 -5.45 -30.69 -15.44
N THR A 102 -4.56 -30.68 -14.46
CA THR A 102 -3.18 -31.13 -14.62
C THR A 102 -2.63 -31.68 -13.31
N LYS A 103 -1.57 -32.47 -13.43
CA LYS A 103 -0.76 -32.92 -12.29
C LYS A 103 0.37 -31.94 -12.06
N LEU A 104 0.49 -31.44 -10.84
CA LEU A 104 1.52 -30.51 -10.40
C LEU A 104 2.31 -31.12 -9.25
N ASP A 105 3.60 -31.36 -9.46
CA ASP A 105 4.51 -31.78 -8.40
C ASP A 105 5.08 -30.55 -7.68
N LEU A 106 4.58 -30.27 -6.48
CA LEU A 106 4.99 -29.09 -5.70
C LEU A 106 6.46 -29.11 -5.28
N SER A 107 7.13 -30.27 -5.31
CA SER A 107 8.58 -30.37 -5.05
C SER A 107 9.44 -29.92 -6.23
N LYS A 108 8.85 -29.85 -7.44
CA LYS A 108 9.53 -29.48 -8.70
C LYS A 108 8.98 -28.21 -9.33
N ALA A 109 7.74 -27.85 -9.00
CA ALA A 109 7.09 -26.67 -9.51
C ALA A 109 7.83 -25.39 -9.08
N LYS A 110 7.71 -24.34 -9.90
CA LYS A 110 8.15 -23.01 -9.49
C LYS A 110 7.14 -22.43 -8.50
N VAL A 111 7.38 -22.69 -7.22
CA VAL A 111 6.63 -22.12 -6.10
C VAL A 111 7.26 -20.77 -5.74
N TYR A 112 6.48 -19.70 -5.77
CA TYR A 112 6.96 -18.37 -5.39
C TYR A 112 6.93 -18.19 -3.87
N GLY A 113 5.92 -18.74 -3.19
CA GLY A 113 5.77 -18.62 -1.74
C GLY A 113 4.34 -18.86 -1.28
N VAL A 114 4.05 -18.36 -0.08
CA VAL A 114 2.79 -18.54 0.63
C VAL A 114 2.21 -17.17 0.96
N MET A 115 1.11 -16.82 0.31
CA MET A 115 0.37 -15.59 0.56
C MET A 115 -0.38 -15.67 1.89
N MET A 116 -0.20 -14.66 2.73
CA MET A 116 -0.89 -14.47 4.01
C MET A 116 -0.83 -15.71 4.92
N ASN A 117 0.29 -16.43 4.90
CA ASN A 117 0.51 -17.67 5.64
C ASN A 117 -0.50 -18.81 5.36
N GLU A 118 -1.26 -18.71 4.28
CA GLU A 118 -2.34 -19.65 3.97
C GLU A 118 -2.22 -20.20 2.55
N TYR A 119 -2.12 -19.37 1.52
CA TYR A 119 -2.26 -19.84 0.13
C TYR A 119 -0.90 -20.03 -0.55
N VAL A 120 -0.61 -21.25 -1.00
CA VAL A 120 0.58 -21.55 -1.78
C VAL A 120 0.40 -21.06 -3.21
N VAL A 121 1.34 -20.24 -3.68
CA VAL A 121 1.33 -19.62 -5.01
C VAL A 121 2.43 -20.23 -5.88
N ALA A 122 2.06 -20.75 -7.04
CA ALA A 122 2.98 -21.41 -7.96
C ALA A 122 2.56 -21.21 -9.41
N ASP A 123 3.53 -21.40 -10.32
CA ASP A 123 3.22 -21.52 -11.74
C ASP A 123 2.62 -22.88 -12.08
N VAL A 124 1.71 -22.88 -13.05
CA VAL A 124 1.15 -24.09 -13.65
C VAL A 124 1.75 -24.28 -15.06
N PRO A 125 2.06 -25.51 -15.50
CA PRO A 125 2.61 -25.76 -16.83
C PRO A 125 1.75 -25.13 -17.94
N LYS A 126 2.39 -24.40 -18.86
CA LYS A 126 1.68 -23.65 -19.93
C LYS A 126 0.91 -24.55 -20.90
N ASP A 127 1.37 -25.78 -21.06
CA ASP A 127 0.75 -26.82 -21.88
C ASP A 127 -0.45 -27.49 -21.22
N ALA A 128 -0.72 -27.22 -19.93
CA ALA A 128 -1.89 -27.72 -19.22
C ALA A 128 -3.22 -27.10 -19.68
N GLY A 129 -3.20 -26.07 -20.53
CA GLY A 129 -4.41 -25.37 -20.98
C GLY A 129 -5.02 -24.40 -19.95
N PHE A 130 -4.27 -24.10 -18.89
CA PHE A 130 -4.61 -23.06 -17.91
C PHE A 130 -4.42 -21.68 -18.55
N LYS A 131 -5.31 -20.73 -18.23
CA LYS A 131 -5.34 -19.41 -18.90
C LYS A 131 -4.27 -18.45 -18.40
N ASN A 132 -3.82 -18.62 -17.17
CA ASN A 132 -2.88 -17.73 -16.50
C ASN A 132 -1.56 -18.45 -16.22
N PRO A 133 -0.46 -17.73 -15.93
CA PRO A 133 0.81 -18.37 -15.58
C PRO A 133 0.82 -18.84 -14.12
N THR A 134 0.24 -18.06 -13.20
CA THR A 134 0.42 -18.19 -11.75
C THR A 134 -0.92 -18.34 -11.03
N TYR A 135 -0.99 -19.29 -10.10
CA TYR A 135 -2.22 -19.67 -9.40
C TYR A 135 -2.00 -19.85 -7.91
N ARG A 136 -3.07 -19.70 -7.12
CA ARG A 136 -3.17 -20.28 -5.78
C ARG A 136 -3.49 -21.76 -5.93
N VAL A 137 -2.48 -22.59 -5.77
CA VAL A 137 -2.54 -24.03 -6.09
C VAL A 137 -2.83 -24.88 -4.87
N ALA A 138 -2.59 -24.40 -3.66
CA ALA A 138 -2.86 -25.12 -2.42
C ALA A 138 -3.11 -24.14 -1.27
N LYS A 139 -3.56 -24.65 -0.13
CA LYS A 139 -3.50 -23.94 1.14
C LYS A 139 -2.76 -24.75 2.20
N LEU A 140 -2.21 -24.05 3.18
CA LEU A 140 -1.57 -24.62 4.34
C LEU A 140 -2.57 -24.71 5.48
N LYS A 141 -2.70 -25.89 6.06
CA LYS A 141 -3.44 -26.13 7.29
C LYS A 141 -2.45 -26.42 8.41
N LYS A 142 -2.51 -25.64 9.48
CA LYS A 142 -1.67 -25.89 10.66
C LYS A 142 -2.17 -27.12 11.41
N ASP A 143 -1.29 -28.08 11.65
CA ASP A 143 -1.52 -29.32 12.39
C ASP A 143 -0.42 -29.45 13.47
N GLY A 144 -0.68 -28.84 14.64
CA GLY A 144 0.34 -28.68 15.69
C GLY A 144 1.43 -27.70 15.27
N ASP A 145 2.69 -28.15 15.31
CA ASP A 145 3.87 -27.35 14.93
C ASP A 145 4.22 -27.48 13.43
N LYS A 146 3.47 -28.28 12.67
CA LYS A 146 3.68 -28.52 11.25
C LYS A 146 2.49 -28.08 10.41
N TYR A 147 2.66 -28.09 9.10
CA TYR A 147 1.63 -27.72 8.13
C TYR A 147 1.32 -28.88 7.18
N SER A 148 0.04 -29.12 6.91
CA SER A 148 -0.38 -29.98 5.82
C SER A 148 -0.79 -29.14 4.61
N VAL A 149 -0.36 -29.58 3.43
CA VAL A 149 -0.78 -28.99 2.16
C VAL A 149 -2.11 -29.60 1.76
N VAL A 150 -3.14 -28.77 1.65
CA VAL A 150 -4.51 -29.20 1.32
C VAL A 150 -5.10 -28.35 0.19
N ALA A 151 -6.25 -28.75 -0.33
CA ALA A 151 -6.90 -28.06 -1.44
C ALA A 151 -7.15 -26.57 -1.16
N ALA A 152 -6.73 -25.70 -2.08
CA ALA A 152 -7.00 -24.26 -2.01
C ALA A 152 -8.51 -24.00 -2.07
N GLY A 153 -9.22 -24.71 -2.95
CA GLY A 153 -10.67 -24.78 -3.00
C GLY A 153 -11.12 -26.17 -3.48
N GLU A 154 -12.39 -26.50 -3.27
CA GLU A 154 -12.96 -27.79 -3.62
C GLU A 154 -14.31 -27.63 -4.33
N THR A 155 -14.37 -28.03 -5.60
CA THR A 155 -15.57 -27.97 -6.45
C THR A 155 -15.60 -29.20 -7.35
N ASP A 156 -16.77 -29.77 -7.60
CA ASP A 156 -16.94 -30.83 -8.61
C ASP A 156 -16.88 -30.21 -10.02
N MET A 157 -15.69 -30.20 -10.62
CA MET A 157 -15.41 -29.48 -11.86
C MET A 157 -15.78 -30.31 -13.09
N ASP A 158 -15.64 -31.63 -13.01
CA ASP A 158 -15.95 -32.56 -14.11
C ASP A 158 -17.32 -33.24 -13.99
N LYS A 159 -18.09 -32.92 -12.94
CA LYS A 159 -19.46 -33.38 -12.69
C LYS A 159 -19.53 -34.90 -12.48
N ASP A 160 -18.48 -35.50 -11.92
CA ASP A 160 -18.46 -36.92 -11.54
C ASP A 160 -19.11 -37.19 -10.16
N GLY A 161 -19.55 -36.15 -9.45
CA GLY A 161 -20.15 -36.23 -8.13
C GLY A 161 -19.16 -36.17 -6.98
N LYS A 162 -17.86 -35.99 -7.23
CA LYS A 162 -16.81 -35.80 -6.23
C LYS A 162 -16.25 -34.39 -6.33
N LYS A 163 -15.71 -33.89 -5.21
CA LYS A 163 -15.06 -32.60 -5.22
C LYS A 163 -13.62 -32.73 -5.73
N ASP A 164 -13.26 -31.84 -6.64
CA ASP A 164 -11.92 -31.71 -7.17
C ASP A 164 -11.15 -30.61 -6.44
N TRP A 165 -9.85 -30.83 -6.31
CA TRP A 165 -8.92 -29.81 -5.87
C TRP A 165 -8.81 -28.73 -6.95
N THR A 166 -9.21 -27.51 -6.61
CA THR A 166 -9.19 -26.38 -7.54
C THR A 166 -8.05 -25.43 -7.26
N ALA A 167 -7.50 -24.87 -8.33
CA ALA A 167 -6.55 -23.78 -8.30
C ALA A 167 -7.23 -22.51 -8.84
N SER A 168 -7.05 -21.40 -8.14
CA SER A 168 -7.65 -20.11 -8.54
C SER A 168 -6.58 -19.16 -9.06
N ASN A 169 -6.91 -18.44 -10.14
CA ASN A 169 -6.03 -17.45 -10.72
C ASN A 169 -5.48 -16.49 -9.66
N PHE A 170 -4.17 -16.22 -9.69
CA PHE A 170 -3.52 -15.36 -8.72
C PHE A 170 -3.56 -13.89 -9.15
N THR A 171 -4.70 -13.23 -8.90
CA THR A 171 -4.87 -11.79 -9.16
C THR A 171 -4.44 -10.89 -8.00
N CYS A 172 -4.02 -11.48 -6.87
CA CYS A 172 -3.64 -10.76 -5.65
C CYS A 172 -2.17 -10.28 -5.66
N GLY A 173 -1.39 -10.69 -6.66
CA GLY A 173 0.07 -10.49 -6.72
C GLY A 173 0.50 -9.04 -6.66
N ALA A 174 -0.25 -8.12 -7.29
CA ALA A 174 0.11 -6.70 -7.30
C ALA A 174 0.29 -6.08 -5.89
N CYS A 175 -0.39 -6.63 -4.88
CA CYS A 175 -0.32 -6.13 -3.50
C CYS A 175 0.39 -7.09 -2.55
N HIS A 176 0.14 -8.39 -2.66
CA HIS A 176 0.69 -9.37 -1.72
C HIS A 176 2.05 -9.91 -2.16
N ALA A 177 2.32 -9.94 -3.47
CA ALA A 177 3.56 -10.46 -4.01
C ALA A 177 4.08 -9.62 -5.20
N PRO A 178 4.27 -8.30 -5.02
CA PRO A 178 4.65 -7.38 -6.09
C PRO A 178 6.03 -7.72 -6.69
N GLY A 179 6.86 -8.46 -5.96
CA GLY A 179 8.14 -8.95 -6.42
C GLY A 179 8.06 -10.03 -7.50
N ILE A 180 6.95 -10.77 -7.65
CA ILE A 180 6.87 -11.89 -8.60
C ILE A 180 7.27 -11.49 -10.03
N GLU A 181 6.85 -10.31 -10.49
CA GLU A 181 7.15 -9.84 -11.85
C GLU A 181 8.52 -9.17 -11.98
N THR A 182 9.05 -8.61 -10.89
CA THR A 182 10.23 -7.73 -10.90
C THR A 182 11.48 -8.42 -10.38
N ASN A 183 11.36 -9.19 -9.30
CA ASN A 183 12.38 -10.00 -8.68
C ASN A 183 11.75 -11.25 -7.99
N PRO A 184 11.55 -12.36 -8.74
CA PRO A 184 10.89 -13.57 -8.24
C PRO A 184 11.49 -14.19 -6.97
N GLU A 185 12.79 -14.02 -6.74
CA GLU A 185 13.50 -14.53 -5.56
C GLU A 185 13.18 -13.71 -4.29
N ASP A 186 12.60 -12.52 -4.47
CA ASP A 186 12.15 -11.61 -3.43
C ASP A 186 10.69 -11.20 -3.72
N ALA A 187 9.86 -12.22 -3.93
CA ALA A 187 8.51 -12.11 -4.49
C ALA A 187 7.53 -11.29 -3.63
N GLY A 188 7.76 -11.19 -2.32
CA GLY A 188 6.87 -10.54 -1.38
C GLY A 188 6.92 -9.00 -1.44
N ILE A 189 6.45 -8.36 -0.37
CA ILE A 189 6.61 -6.92 -0.17
C ILE A 189 8.03 -6.69 0.36
N SER A 190 8.95 -6.42 -0.55
CA SER A 190 10.37 -6.24 -0.27
C SER A 190 10.74 -4.77 -0.04
N CYS A 191 12.02 -4.52 0.29
CA CYS A 191 12.54 -3.14 0.39
C CYS A 191 12.23 -2.34 -0.88
N GLU A 192 12.43 -2.96 -2.04
CA GLU A 192 12.31 -2.33 -3.35
C GLU A 192 10.85 -2.18 -3.80
N SER A 193 9.90 -2.87 -3.16
CA SER A 193 8.46 -2.61 -3.37
C SER A 193 8.04 -1.21 -2.93
N CYS A 194 8.68 -0.67 -1.89
CA CYS A 194 8.40 0.69 -1.40
C CYS A 194 9.38 1.73 -1.93
N HIS A 195 10.65 1.34 -2.05
CA HIS A 195 11.76 2.25 -2.37
C HIS A 195 12.11 2.30 -3.87
N GLY A 196 11.60 1.37 -4.67
CA GLY A 196 11.99 1.16 -6.07
C GLY A 196 13.31 0.39 -6.20
N ALA A 197 13.73 0.18 -7.45
CA ALA A 197 14.94 -0.54 -7.82
C ALA A 197 16.21 0.08 -7.19
N GLY A 198 16.98 -0.72 -6.46
CA GLY A 198 18.06 -0.26 -5.58
C GLY A 198 19.46 -0.24 -6.17
N SER A 199 19.68 -0.73 -7.39
CA SER A 199 21.03 -0.82 -8.01
C SER A 199 21.83 0.49 -8.00
N ILE A 200 21.19 1.62 -8.31
CA ILE A 200 21.83 2.95 -8.28
C ILE A 200 22.23 3.33 -6.86
N HIS A 201 21.36 3.07 -5.87
CA HIS A 201 21.65 3.32 -4.47
C HIS A 201 22.84 2.49 -3.97
N VAL A 202 22.88 1.21 -4.34
CA VAL A 202 23.96 0.31 -3.92
C VAL A 202 25.31 0.74 -4.51
N SER A 203 25.34 1.14 -5.79
CA SER A 203 26.56 1.50 -6.50
C SER A 203 27.07 2.92 -6.25
N ALA A 204 26.23 3.82 -5.71
CA ALA A 204 26.62 5.21 -5.48
C ALA A 204 27.72 5.37 -4.41
N GLU A 205 28.66 6.29 -4.65
CA GLU A 205 29.67 6.70 -3.65
C GLU A 205 29.02 7.41 -2.46
N ASP A 206 28.17 8.41 -2.73
CA ASP A 206 27.27 9.02 -1.75
C ASP A 206 25.85 8.49 -1.94
N LYS A 207 25.39 7.71 -0.96
CA LYS A 207 24.10 7.03 -0.99
C LYS A 207 22.96 7.90 -0.47
N LYS A 208 23.25 9.05 0.14
CA LYS A 208 22.23 9.87 0.81
C LYS A 208 21.22 10.42 -0.21
N GLY A 209 19.93 10.15 0.02
CA GLY A 209 18.84 10.67 -0.82
C GLY A 209 18.69 10.02 -2.19
N THR A 210 19.51 9.02 -2.51
CA THR A 210 19.44 8.25 -3.78
C THR A 210 18.26 7.28 -3.83
N MET A 211 17.57 7.09 -2.71
CA MET A 211 16.41 6.24 -2.56
C MET A 211 15.44 6.88 -1.57
N ASN A 212 14.15 6.95 -1.91
CA ASN A 212 13.13 7.62 -1.10
C ASN A 212 11.82 6.83 -1.13
N VAL A 213 10.97 7.04 -0.12
CA VAL A 213 9.58 6.57 -0.09
C VAL A 213 8.67 7.77 -0.19
N SER A 214 7.57 7.64 -0.94
CA SER A 214 6.53 8.65 -1.04
C SER A 214 5.16 8.02 -0.77
N ASP A 215 4.12 8.85 -0.62
CA ASP A 215 2.75 8.31 -0.47
C ASP A 215 2.33 7.43 -1.66
N LYS A 216 2.91 7.64 -2.85
CA LYS A 216 2.68 6.77 -4.02
C LYS A 216 3.13 5.33 -3.76
N SER A 217 4.19 5.13 -2.99
CA SER A 217 4.66 3.80 -2.61
C SER A 217 3.61 3.06 -1.77
N CYS A 218 2.90 3.78 -0.90
CA CYS A 218 1.82 3.23 -0.09
C CYS A 218 0.58 2.93 -0.96
N ILE A 219 0.16 3.90 -1.77
CA ILE A 219 -1.09 3.86 -2.55
C ILE A 219 -1.03 2.84 -3.70
N ALA A 220 0.17 2.39 -4.10
CA ALA A 220 0.34 1.28 -5.03
C ALA A 220 -0.42 0.01 -4.59
N CYS A 221 -0.55 -0.21 -3.28
CA CYS A 221 -1.30 -1.32 -2.69
C CYS A 221 -2.48 -0.84 -1.83
N HIS A 222 -2.30 0.23 -1.07
CA HIS A 222 -3.35 0.84 -0.23
C HIS A 222 -4.14 1.88 -1.03
N GLN A 223 -4.91 1.42 -2.00
CA GLN A 223 -5.69 2.29 -2.89
C GLN A 223 -6.66 3.20 -2.12
N LEU A 224 -6.78 4.44 -2.58
CA LEU A 224 -7.68 5.44 -1.97
C LEU A 224 -9.08 5.42 -2.57
N GLU A 225 -9.17 4.97 -3.82
CA GLU A 225 -10.37 4.99 -4.64
C GLU A 225 -11.30 3.84 -4.22
N PRO A 226 -12.57 4.11 -3.87
CA PRO A 226 -13.57 3.08 -3.59
C PRO A 226 -13.75 2.14 -4.80
N ALA A 227 -14.18 0.89 -4.62
CA ALA A 227 -14.45 0.01 -5.77
C ALA A 227 -15.89 0.22 -6.29
N LYS A 228 -16.19 -0.24 -7.52
CA LYS A 228 -17.57 -0.38 -7.98
C LYS A 228 -17.99 -1.85 -7.99
N ASP A 229 -19.24 -2.12 -7.63
CA ASP A 229 -19.85 -3.43 -7.80
C ASP A 229 -20.25 -3.70 -9.26
N ALA A 230 -20.84 -4.86 -9.54
CA ALA A 230 -21.30 -5.24 -10.88
C ALA A 230 -22.46 -4.36 -11.41
N GLN A 231 -23.15 -3.65 -10.53
CA GLN A 231 -24.25 -2.74 -10.82
C GLN A 231 -23.75 -1.29 -11.02
N GLY A 232 -22.47 -1.03 -10.76
CA GLY A 232 -21.83 0.28 -10.88
C GLY A 232 -21.96 1.15 -9.62
N ASN A 233 -22.45 0.63 -8.50
CA ASN A 233 -22.50 1.37 -7.24
C ASN A 233 -21.11 1.44 -6.62
N TYR A 234 -20.78 2.58 -6.02
CA TYR A 234 -19.57 2.68 -5.20
C TYR A 234 -19.72 1.81 -3.97
N THR A 235 -18.65 1.09 -3.64
CA THR A 235 -18.57 0.23 -2.46
C THR A 235 -17.37 0.66 -1.64
N THR A 236 -17.54 0.64 -0.32
CA THR A 236 -16.41 0.78 0.59
C THR A 236 -15.55 -0.45 0.38
N GLN A 237 -14.41 -0.25 -0.29
CA GLN A 237 -13.65 -1.32 -0.92
C GLN A 237 -13.24 -2.37 0.12
N ASN A 238 -13.40 -3.64 -0.24
CA ASN A 238 -13.51 -4.75 0.72
C ASN A 238 -12.20 -5.53 0.96
N HIS A 239 -11.05 -5.02 0.55
CA HIS A 239 -9.79 -5.79 0.70
C HIS A 239 -8.48 -4.96 0.64
N TYR A 240 -8.42 -3.79 -0.01
CA TYR A 240 -7.16 -3.06 -0.25
C TYR A 240 -7.30 -1.52 -0.19
N GLY A 241 -7.13 -0.86 0.97
CA GLY A 241 -7.04 0.61 0.95
C GLY A 241 -7.01 1.37 2.27
N THR A 242 -6.39 2.56 2.29
CA THR A 242 -6.72 3.57 3.32
C THR A 242 -8.04 4.23 2.93
N ARG A 243 -9.10 3.46 3.15
CA ARG A 243 -10.47 3.73 2.73
C ARG A 243 -10.91 5.14 3.09
N ASP A 244 -11.46 5.86 2.13
CA ASP A 244 -12.03 7.20 2.31
C ASP A 244 -11.04 8.25 2.87
N TYR A 245 -9.72 8.00 2.83
CA TYR A 245 -8.72 8.98 3.29
C TYR A 245 -8.86 10.32 2.56
N PHE A 246 -9.17 10.27 1.27
CA PHE A 246 -9.41 11.45 0.42
C PHE A 246 -10.55 12.34 0.93
N ALA A 247 -11.47 11.80 1.74
CA ALA A 247 -12.58 12.56 2.32
C ALA A 247 -12.21 13.26 3.64
N SER A 248 -11.02 12.98 4.18
CA SER A 248 -10.59 13.47 5.48
C SER A 248 -9.99 14.87 5.42
N ALA A 249 -10.16 15.64 6.49
CA ALA A 249 -9.45 16.91 6.66
C ALA A 249 -7.91 16.74 6.73
N HIS A 250 -7.42 15.54 7.04
CA HIS A 250 -5.99 15.24 7.01
C HIS A 250 -5.45 15.17 5.58
N ALA A 251 -6.22 14.63 4.63
CA ALA A 251 -5.88 14.69 3.21
C ALA A 251 -5.90 16.13 2.69
N ASP A 252 -6.91 16.93 3.06
CA ASP A 252 -6.97 18.36 2.72
C ASP A 252 -5.77 19.16 3.27
N ALA A 253 -5.28 18.77 4.45
CA ALA A 253 -4.08 19.34 5.07
C ALA A 253 -2.77 18.77 4.51
N ASN A 254 -2.82 17.95 3.46
CA ASN A 254 -1.68 17.30 2.81
C ASN A 254 -0.80 16.50 3.80
N MET A 255 -1.43 15.84 4.76
CA MET A 255 -0.73 14.93 5.67
C MET A 255 -0.47 13.60 4.93
N GLY A 256 0.79 13.15 4.91
CA GLY A 256 1.16 11.87 4.30
C GLY A 256 0.94 10.70 5.26
N CYS A 257 0.98 9.46 4.74
CA CYS A 257 0.77 8.24 5.52
C CYS A 257 1.77 8.14 6.70
N LEU A 258 3.02 8.55 6.44
CA LEU A 258 4.12 8.55 7.41
C LEU A 258 3.97 9.56 8.53
N THR A 259 2.90 10.37 8.54
CA THR A 259 2.58 11.22 9.68
C THR A 259 2.20 10.37 10.89
N CYS A 260 1.38 9.33 10.66
CA CYS A 260 0.88 8.42 11.69
C CYS A 260 1.57 7.06 11.67
N HIS A 261 2.00 6.61 10.49
CA HIS A 261 2.61 5.30 10.28
C HIS A 261 4.14 5.31 10.33
N THR A 262 4.71 4.12 10.49
CA THR A 262 6.13 3.78 10.35
C THR A 262 6.25 2.69 9.27
N THR A 263 7.38 2.58 8.59
CA THR A 263 7.55 1.62 7.47
C THR A 263 8.31 0.37 7.85
N HIS A 264 9.21 0.46 8.84
CA HIS A 264 10.13 -0.64 9.15
C HIS A 264 9.83 -1.36 10.45
N ASN A 265 9.18 -0.70 11.41
CA ASN A 265 8.98 -1.26 12.75
C ASN A 265 7.50 -1.39 13.04
N ALA A 266 7.06 -2.58 13.45
CA ALA A 266 5.77 -2.74 14.08
C ALA A 266 5.81 -2.20 15.52
N ASN A 267 4.68 -1.68 15.99
CA ASN A 267 4.43 -1.36 17.38
C ASN A 267 4.19 -2.65 18.20
N THR A 268 3.96 -2.55 19.51
CA THR A 268 3.78 -3.75 20.37
C THR A 268 2.55 -4.59 19.99
N ASN A 269 1.62 -4.03 19.23
CA ASN A 269 0.41 -4.69 18.73
C ASN A 269 0.60 -5.27 17.33
N GLY A 270 1.83 -5.27 16.78
CA GLY A 270 2.11 -5.78 15.43
C GLY A 270 1.72 -4.82 14.30
N GLN A 271 1.34 -3.58 14.61
CA GLN A 271 0.85 -2.60 13.63
C GLN A 271 1.93 -1.60 13.25
N LEU A 272 1.92 -1.13 12.01
CA LEU A 272 2.83 -0.10 11.50
C LEU A 272 2.42 1.32 11.93
N LEU A 273 2.16 1.52 13.22
CA LEU A 273 1.80 2.80 13.82
C LEU A 273 2.95 3.34 14.68
N LYS A 274 3.11 4.66 14.74
CA LYS A 274 4.17 5.30 15.56
C LYS A 274 3.97 5.15 17.08
N LYS A 275 2.79 4.70 17.51
CA LYS A 275 2.41 4.50 18.91
C LYS A 275 1.63 3.20 19.04
N ASP A 276 1.70 2.58 20.21
CA ASP A 276 0.94 1.37 20.52
C ASP A 276 -0.56 1.67 20.63
N ASN A 277 -0.90 2.79 21.26
CA ASN A 277 -2.27 3.31 21.32
C ASN A 277 -2.50 4.35 20.21
N PRO A 278 -3.39 4.08 19.22
CA PRO A 278 -3.64 5.02 18.12
C PRO A 278 -4.17 6.38 18.59
N ALA A 279 -4.92 6.43 19.71
CA ALA A 279 -5.46 7.69 20.24
C ALA A 279 -4.34 8.67 20.66
N GLU A 280 -3.17 8.17 21.05
CA GLU A 280 -2.03 9.01 21.41
C GLU A 280 -1.41 9.72 20.20
N ILE A 281 -1.56 9.16 19.00
CA ILE A 281 -1.16 9.82 17.76
C ILE A 281 -2.05 11.04 17.53
N CYS A 282 -3.37 10.90 17.70
CA CYS A 282 -4.30 12.02 17.57
C CYS A 282 -3.96 13.17 18.54
N ASN A 283 -3.58 12.81 19.77
CA ASN A 283 -3.25 13.76 20.83
C ASN A 283 -2.00 14.61 20.54
N SER A 284 -1.11 14.18 19.62
CA SER A 284 0.08 14.97 19.28
C SER A 284 -0.24 16.28 18.54
N CYS A 285 -1.41 16.35 17.89
CA CYS A 285 -1.87 17.54 17.17
C CYS A 285 -3.16 18.11 17.76
N HIS A 286 -4.05 17.26 18.28
CA HIS A 286 -5.32 17.69 18.86
C HIS A 286 -5.28 17.75 20.39
N ALA A 287 -4.45 18.64 20.91
CA ALA A 287 -4.27 18.82 22.34
C ALA A 287 -5.62 19.07 23.07
N GLY A 288 -5.80 18.41 24.21
CA GLY A 288 -6.99 18.55 25.05
C GLY A 288 -8.25 17.86 24.54
N LYS A 289 -8.20 17.21 23.37
CA LYS A 289 -9.29 16.37 22.87
C LYS A 289 -9.02 14.92 23.20
N LYS A 290 -10.09 14.17 23.44
CA LYS A 290 -10.06 12.70 23.51
C LYS A 290 -10.77 12.17 22.30
N TYR A 291 -10.06 11.41 21.49
CA TYR A 291 -10.63 10.71 20.37
C TYR A 291 -10.68 9.22 20.68
N ASP A 292 -11.78 8.60 20.28
CA ASP A 292 -11.89 7.16 20.19
C ASP A 292 -11.70 6.76 18.73
N PRO A 293 -10.54 6.20 18.36
CA PRO A 293 -10.30 5.74 17.00
C PRO A 293 -11.37 4.76 16.50
N ALA A 294 -11.95 3.93 17.37
CA ALA A 294 -12.98 2.96 16.96
C ALA A 294 -14.29 3.62 16.50
N GLN A 295 -14.58 4.84 16.98
CA GLN A 295 -15.75 5.61 16.56
C GLN A 295 -15.51 6.43 15.29
N LEU A 296 -14.26 6.87 15.08
CA LEU A 296 -13.90 7.68 13.91
C LEU A 296 -13.48 6.84 12.70
N MET A 297 -12.92 5.67 12.96
CA MET A 297 -12.36 4.74 11.99
C MET A 297 -13.14 3.43 12.10
N TRP A 298 -14.38 3.46 11.63
CA TRP A 298 -15.28 2.32 11.73
C TRP A 298 -14.74 1.13 10.91
N LYS A 299 -14.95 -0.08 11.41
CA LYS A 299 -14.61 -1.32 10.69
C LYS A 299 -15.77 -1.75 9.82
N ASN A 300 -15.49 -2.29 8.65
CA ASN A 300 -16.51 -2.83 7.77
C ASN A 300 -17.22 -4.03 8.43
N PRO A 301 -18.52 -3.95 8.82
CA PRO A 301 -19.26 -5.08 9.38
C PRO A 301 -19.40 -6.29 8.45
N THR A 302 -19.24 -6.12 7.14
CA THR A 302 -19.30 -7.24 6.17
C THR A 302 -17.94 -7.90 5.92
N ASP A 303 -16.89 -7.47 6.64
CA ASP A 303 -15.59 -8.12 6.63
C ASP A 303 -15.63 -9.50 7.30
N ALA A 304 -15.92 -10.53 6.53
CA ALA A 304 -15.98 -11.90 7.04
C ALA A 304 -14.62 -12.44 7.54
N HIS A 305 -13.51 -11.77 7.21
CA HIS A 305 -12.16 -12.28 7.42
C HIS A 305 -11.31 -11.39 8.34
N GLY A 306 -11.83 -10.22 8.76
CA GLY A 306 -11.10 -9.27 9.58
C GLY A 306 -9.83 -8.71 8.91
N HIS A 307 -9.74 -8.80 7.58
CA HIS A 307 -8.57 -8.38 6.79
C HIS A 307 -8.74 -6.99 6.15
N ILE A 308 -9.89 -6.34 6.35
CA ILE A 308 -10.17 -4.99 5.85
C ILE A 308 -9.67 -3.97 6.86
N THR A 309 -8.91 -3.00 6.36
CA THR A 309 -8.47 -1.82 7.10
C THR A 309 -9.66 -1.00 7.59
N ALA A 310 -9.54 -0.43 8.79
CA ALA A 310 -10.54 0.51 9.29
C ALA A 310 -10.68 1.73 8.36
N ASP A 311 -11.83 2.40 8.42
CA ASP A 311 -12.05 3.66 7.71
C ASP A 311 -10.94 4.70 8.00
N HIS A 312 -10.50 5.42 6.98
CA HIS A 312 -9.55 6.52 7.09
C HIS A 312 -10.17 7.89 6.72
N SER A 313 -11.49 8.00 6.62
CA SER A 313 -12.17 9.32 6.55
C SER A 313 -12.07 10.10 7.87
N PHE A 314 -11.76 9.42 8.98
CA PHE A 314 -11.71 9.96 10.34
C PHE A 314 -13.03 10.63 10.77
N GLY A 315 -14.15 9.99 10.43
CA GLY A 315 -15.49 10.45 10.76
C GLY A 315 -16.12 11.42 9.75
N ALA A 316 -15.44 11.71 8.63
CA ALA A 316 -16.01 12.49 7.53
C ALA A 316 -17.04 11.69 6.72
N MET A 317 -16.86 10.36 6.65
CA MET A 317 -17.77 9.40 6.04
C MET A 317 -18.12 8.32 7.06
N LYS A 318 -19.11 8.59 7.90
CA LYS A 318 -19.58 7.62 8.89
C LYS A 318 -20.42 6.54 8.24
N LEU A 319 -20.36 5.32 8.77
CA LEU A 319 -21.12 4.18 8.28
C LEU A 319 -22.63 4.47 8.18
N GLU A 320 -23.22 5.08 9.20
CA GLU A 320 -24.64 5.44 9.24
C GLU A 320 -25.05 6.50 8.19
N ASP A 321 -24.08 7.28 7.69
CA ASP A 321 -24.32 8.35 6.72
C ASP A 321 -24.20 7.86 5.28
N LEU A 322 -23.64 6.66 5.03
CA LEU A 322 -23.37 6.15 3.67
C LEU A 322 -24.64 5.87 2.86
N GLY A 323 -25.78 5.69 3.52
CA GLY A 323 -27.02 5.27 2.89
C GLY A 323 -26.97 3.84 2.36
N ASP A 324 -26.10 3.01 2.93
CA ASP A 324 -25.89 1.61 2.59
C ASP A 324 -27.20 0.79 2.69
N ASP A 325 -27.31 -0.26 1.88
CA ASP A 325 -28.39 -1.25 1.99
C ASP A 325 -27.89 -2.45 2.81
N PRO A 326 -28.38 -2.66 4.04
CA PRO A 326 -27.90 -3.76 4.88
C PRO A 326 -28.15 -5.16 4.29
N ALA A 327 -28.95 -5.27 3.23
CA ALA A 327 -29.18 -6.52 2.52
C ALA A 327 -28.05 -6.87 1.53
N THR A 328 -27.12 -5.95 1.21
CA THR A 328 -26.05 -6.19 0.26
C THR A 328 -24.80 -6.77 0.94
N PRO A 329 -24.06 -7.69 0.29
CA PRO A 329 -22.85 -8.28 0.87
C PRO A 329 -21.70 -7.29 1.08
N ALA A 330 -21.65 -6.22 0.28
CA ALA A 330 -20.68 -5.15 0.39
C ALA A 330 -21.39 -3.88 0.83
N ILE A 331 -20.69 -3.06 1.61
CA ILE A 331 -21.19 -1.74 2.02
C ILE A 331 -21.13 -0.81 0.83
N GLU A 332 -22.27 -0.35 0.38
CA GLU A 332 -22.46 0.59 -0.71
C GLU A 332 -22.43 2.04 -0.19
N ILE A 333 -21.96 2.94 -1.06
CA ILE A 333 -21.97 4.38 -0.84
C ILE A 333 -23.07 4.94 -1.75
N LYS A 334 -24.30 5.02 -1.23
CA LYS A 334 -25.47 5.55 -1.95
C LYS A 334 -25.74 7.03 -1.67
N ASN A 335 -25.20 7.57 -0.60
CA ASN A 335 -25.36 8.97 -0.26
C ASN A 335 -24.77 9.86 -1.35
N GLN A 336 -25.64 10.67 -1.98
CA GLN A 336 -25.28 11.53 -3.10
C GLN A 336 -24.06 12.41 -2.81
N LYS A 337 -24.00 13.01 -1.60
CA LYS A 337 -22.88 13.86 -1.17
C LYS A 337 -21.54 13.14 -1.28
N PHE A 338 -21.49 11.88 -0.83
CA PHE A 338 -20.27 11.08 -0.87
C PHE A 338 -19.95 10.59 -2.28
N THR A 339 -20.96 10.20 -3.06
CA THR A 339 -20.72 9.83 -4.47
C THR A 339 -20.19 11.00 -5.30
N ASP A 340 -20.62 12.23 -5.02
CA ASP A 340 -20.12 13.43 -5.69
C ASP A 340 -18.69 13.77 -5.24
N LEU A 341 -18.39 13.60 -3.95
CA LEU A 341 -17.04 13.75 -3.42
C LEU A 341 -16.06 12.74 -4.05
N ILE A 342 -16.49 11.49 -4.23
CA ILE A 342 -15.70 10.45 -4.92
C ILE A 342 -15.44 10.87 -6.37
N LYS A 343 -16.48 11.27 -7.12
CA LYS A 343 -16.32 11.72 -8.52
C LYS A 343 -15.41 12.95 -8.65
N GLN A 344 -15.44 13.86 -7.68
CA GLN A 344 -14.57 15.03 -7.66
C GLN A 344 -13.09 14.64 -7.51
N ASN A 345 -12.80 13.67 -6.65
CA ASN A 345 -11.43 13.21 -6.38
C ASN A 345 -10.93 12.18 -7.41
N PHE A 346 -11.84 11.39 -7.98
CA PHE A 346 -11.54 10.30 -8.93
C PHE A 346 -12.45 10.40 -10.19
N PRO A 347 -12.29 11.45 -11.01
CA PRO A 347 -13.19 11.70 -12.15
C PRO A 347 -13.07 10.65 -13.28
N ASN A 348 -11.96 9.91 -13.33
CA ASN A 348 -11.69 8.90 -14.35
C ASN A 348 -12.02 7.47 -13.90
N GLN A 349 -12.71 7.34 -12.75
CA GLN A 349 -13.07 6.05 -12.21
C GLN A 349 -14.05 5.31 -13.12
N LYS A 350 -13.54 4.29 -13.82
CA LYS A 350 -14.33 3.46 -14.73
C LYS A 350 -15.28 2.59 -13.94
#